data_AF-A0A9E8LZB5-F1
#
_entry.id   AF-A0A9E8LZB5-F1
#
_cell.length_a   1.000
_cell.length_b   1.000
_cell.length_c   1.000
_cell.angle_alpha   90.00
_cell.angle_beta   90.00
_cell.angle_gamma   90.00
#
_symmetry.space_group_name_H-M   'P 1'
#
loop_
_entity.id
_entity.type
_entity.pdbx_description
1 polymer ?
#
loop_
_entity_poly.entity_id
_entity_poly.type
_entity_poly.pdbx_seq_one_letter_code
_entity_poly.pdbx_strand_id
1 'polypeptide(L)'
;MENKRHRIPVVNQSYMRSQQQQNIQLMRKKKGLIRRLSVFFTIAFLLVFFLVKTLQAQGELLQSKKEQLKTIEAELEQMKNTQSVLEEEILKLQDDEYIGKYARQEYFLSDDGEIIFSIPNEEDEKNVD
;
A
#
# COMPACT_ATOMS: atom_id res chain seq x y z
N MET A 1 -11.03 88.89 29.05
CA MET A 1 -9.92 88.86 28.08
C MET A 1 -10.07 87.61 27.23
N GLU A 2 -10.39 87.76 25.94
CA GLU A 2 -10.77 86.66 25.04
C GLU A 2 -9.54 86.13 24.29
N ASN A 3 -9.24 84.85 24.47
CA ASN A 3 -8.02 84.21 23.96
C ASN A 3 -8.22 83.77 22.50
N LYS A 4 -7.75 84.58 21.55
CA LYS A 4 -7.81 84.28 20.11
C LYS A 4 -6.71 83.30 19.70
N ARG A 5 -7.05 82.01 19.62
CA ARG A 5 -6.19 80.99 19.01
C ARG A 5 -6.05 81.23 17.51
N HIS A 6 -4.83 81.45 17.04
CA HIS A 6 -4.53 81.69 15.63
C HIS A 6 -4.61 80.36 14.86
N ARG A 7 -5.46 80.29 13.83
CA ARG A 7 -5.51 79.16 12.89
C ARG A 7 -4.36 79.33 11.88
N ILE A 8 -3.37 78.46 11.95
CA ILE A 8 -2.27 78.45 10.99
C ILE A 8 -2.75 77.70 9.73
N PRO A 9 -2.74 78.33 8.54
CA PRO A 9 -3.15 77.68 7.30
C PRO A 9 -2.11 76.63 6.87
N VAL A 10 -2.57 75.42 6.59
CA VAL A 10 -1.71 74.29 6.14
C VAL A 10 -1.29 74.53 4.69
N VAL A 11 -0.01 74.79 4.46
CA VAL A 11 0.56 75.35 3.22
C VAL A 11 0.45 74.43 1.98
N ASN A 12 0.03 73.16 2.10
CA ASN A 12 -0.04 72.25 0.94
C ASN A 12 -1.27 71.34 0.94
N GLN A 13 -2.44 71.88 1.29
CA GLN A 13 -3.67 71.09 1.38
C GLN A 13 -4.14 70.53 0.02
N SER A 14 -3.93 71.25 -1.09
CA SER A 14 -4.30 70.80 -2.43
C SER A 14 -3.45 69.61 -2.91
N TYR A 15 -2.13 69.70 -2.73
CA TYR A 15 -1.18 68.64 -3.08
C TYR A 15 -1.39 67.37 -2.23
N MET A 16 -1.60 67.52 -0.93
CA MET A 16 -1.91 66.38 -0.05
C MET A 16 -3.22 65.69 -0.44
N ARG A 17 -4.25 66.46 -0.83
CA ARG A 17 -5.53 65.91 -1.31
C ARG A 17 -5.37 65.16 -2.64
N SER A 18 -4.60 65.69 -3.60
CA SER A 18 -4.38 65.00 -4.88
C SER A 18 -3.59 63.70 -4.70
N GLN A 19 -2.58 63.70 -3.84
CA GLN A 19 -1.81 62.49 -3.51
C GLN A 19 -2.68 61.45 -2.78
N GLN A 20 -3.53 61.86 -1.84
CA GLN A 20 -4.51 60.99 -1.19
C GLN A 20 -5.50 60.38 -2.19
N GLN A 21 -6.03 61.18 -3.13
CA GLN A 21 -6.93 60.70 -4.17
C GLN A 21 -6.25 59.69 -5.11
N GLN A 22 -5.00 59.94 -5.52
CA GLN A 22 -4.22 59.00 -6.32
C GLN A 22 -4.01 57.67 -5.57
N ASN A 23 -3.64 57.71 -4.29
CA ASN A 23 -3.50 56.52 -3.45
C ASN A 23 -4.82 55.75 -3.32
N ILE A 24 -5.95 56.43 -3.11
CA ILE A 24 -7.27 55.79 -3.03
C ILE A 24 -7.61 55.08 -4.35
N GLN A 25 -7.33 55.69 -5.49
CA GLN A 25 -7.56 55.08 -6.80
C GLN A 25 -6.66 53.84 -7.03
N LEU A 26 -5.39 53.91 -6.66
CA LEU A 26 -4.46 52.78 -6.75
C LEU A 26 -4.91 51.62 -5.85
N MET A 27 -5.33 51.90 -4.61
CA MET A 27 -5.85 50.89 -3.70
C MET A 27 -7.14 50.24 -4.22
N ARG A 28 -8.04 51.01 -4.84
CA ARG A 28 -9.25 50.47 -5.49
C ARG A 28 -8.91 49.53 -6.65
N LYS A 29 -7.93 49.90 -7.49
CA LYS A 29 -7.44 49.05 -8.59
C LYS A 29 -6.81 47.75 -8.06
N LYS A 30 -5.95 47.84 -7.03
CA LYS A 30 -5.33 46.68 -6.38
C LYS A 30 -6.37 45.74 -5.77
N LYS A 31 -7.40 46.28 -5.10
CA LYS A 31 -8.48 45.47 -4.50
C LYS A 31 -9.24 44.65 -5.55
N GLY A 32 -9.49 45.23 -6.74
CA GLY A 32 -10.11 44.52 -7.85
C GLY A 32 -9.22 43.39 -8.40
N LEU A 33 -7.92 43.64 -8.52
CA LEU A 33 -6.94 42.64 -8.95
C LEU A 33 -6.82 41.48 -7.95
N ILE A 34 -6.67 41.78 -6.66
CA ILE A 34 -6.58 40.78 -5.59
C ILE A 34 -7.85 39.93 -5.53
N ARG A 35 -9.04 40.53 -5.70
CA ARG A 35 -10.30 39.78 -5.74
C ARG A 35 -10.39 38.81 -6.91
N ARG A 36 -9.87 39.20 -8.09
CA ARG A 36 -9.82 38.28 -9.25
C ARG A 36 -8.81 37.17 -9.00
N LEU A 37 -7.63 37.52 -8.49
CA LEU A 37 -6.56 36.56 -8.21
C LEU A 37 -6.96 35.56 -7.12
N SER A 38 -7.69 36.00 -6.09
CA SER A 38 -8.18 35.11 -5.03
C SER A 38 -9.15 34.06 -5.58
N VAL A 39 -10.04 34.44 -6.51
CA VAL A 39 -10.95 33.48 -7.17
C VAL A 39 -10.15 32.46 -7.98
N PHE A 40 -9.19 32.90 -8.79
CA PHE A 40 -8.32 31.97 -9.53
C PHE A 40 -7.53 31.05 -8.60
N PHE A 41 -7.02 31.58 -7.49
CA PHE A 41 -6.28 30.81 -6.50
C PHE A 41 -7.16 29.76 -5.82
N THR A 42 -8.40 30.11 -5.47
CA THR A 42 -9.35 29.14 -4.90
C THR A 42 -9.68 28.01 -5.88
N ILE A 43 -9.86 28.31 -7.17
CA ILE A 43 -10.11 27.30 -8.20
C ILE A 43 -8.88 26.41 -8.37
N ALA A 44 -7.69 27.00 -8.49
CA ALA A 44 -6.44 26.26 -8.61
C ALA A 44 -6.19 25.36 -7.40
N PHE A 45 -6.47 25.86 -6.19
CA PHE A 45 -6.34 25.09 -4.96
C PHE A 45 -7.29 23.89 -4.93
N LEU A 46 -8.55 24.07 -5.36
CA LEU A 46 -9.50 22.96 -5.47
C LEU A 46 -9.00 21.90 -6.47
N LEU A 47 -8.49 22.31 -7.64
CA LEU A 47 -7.95 21.38 -8.63
C LEU A 47 -6.77 20.57 -8.08
N VAL A 48 -5.83 21.23 -7.40
CA VAL A 48 -4.69 20.56 -6.75
C VAL A 48 -5.18 19.62 -5.65
N PHE A 49 -6.14 20.05 -4.83
CA PHE A 49 -6.72 19.21 -3.79
C PHE A 49 -7.34 17.93 -4.35
N PHE A 50 -8.15 18.04 -5.41
CA PHE A 50 -8.71 16.88 -6.10
C PHE A 50 -7.62 15.96 -6.66
N LEU A 51 -6.58 16.52 -7.28
CA LEU A 51 -5.47 15.74 -7.84
C LEU A 51 -4.68 14.98 -6.76
N VAL A 52 -4.44 15.60 -5.60
CA VAL A 52 -3.78 14.93 -4.48
C VAL A 52 -4.66 13.79 -3.94
N LYS A 53 -5.98 14.01 -3.83
CA LYS A 53 -6.92 12.98 -3.39
C LYS A 53 -6.97 11.79 -4.35
N THR A 54 -6.96 12.02 -5.66
CA THR A 54 -6.95 10.93 -6.65
C THR A 54 -5.64 10.15 -6.62
N LEU A 55 -4.50 10.83 -6.43
CA LEU A 55 -3.19 10.17 -6.29
C LEU A 55 -3.11 9.33 -5.01
N GLN A 56 -3.66 9.82 -3.89
CA GLN A 56 -3.67 9.07 -2.64
C GLN A 56 -4.53 7.79 -2.75
N ALA A 57 -5.70 7.88 -3.39
CA ALA A 57 -6.56 6.72 -3.63
C ALA A 57 -5.88 5.65 -4.52
N GLN A 58 -5.04 6.07 -5.47
CA GLN A 58 -4.26 5.15 -6.29
C GLN A 58 -3.13 4.48 -5.49
N GLY A 59 -2.54 5.18 -4.50
CA GLY A 59 -1.48 4.64 -3.65
C GLY A 59 -1.96 3.47 -2.77
N GLU A 60 -3.11 3.62 -2.13
CA GLU A 60 -3.71 2.56 -1.29
C GLU A 60 -4.15 1.35 -2.13
N LEU A 61 -4.73 1.60 -3.32
CA LEU A 61 -5.07 0.53 -4.27
C LEU A 61 -3.82 -0.21 -4.79
N LEU A 62 -2.72 0.51 -4.99
CA LEU A 62 -1.47 -0.10 -5.46
C LEU A 62 -0.83 -0.98 -4.38
N GLN A 63 -0.84 -0.54 -3.11
CA GLN A 63 -0.31 -1.34 -2.00
C GLN A 63 -1.12 -2.62 -1.79
N SER A 64 -2.45 -2.51 -1.72
CA SER A 64 -3.32 -3.70 -1.58
C SER A 64 -3.15 -4.68 -2.74
N LYS A 65 -3.03 -4.21 -3.98
CA LYS A 65 -2.74 -5.08 -5.13
C LYS A 65 -1.36 -5.74 -5.06
N LYS A 66 -0.34 -5.06 -4.55
CA LYS A 66 0.99 -5.65 -4.36
C LYS A 66 0.98 -6.76 -3.31
N GLU A 67 0.26 -6.56 -2.21
CA GLU A 67 0.11 -7.58 -1.18
C GLU A 67 -0.64 -8.80 -1.72
N GLN A 68 -1.74 -8.58 -2.46
CA GLN A 68 -2.48 -9.66 -3.12
C GLN A 68 -1.62 -10.43 -4.13
N LEU A 69 -0.81 -9.73 -4.94
CA LEU A 69 0.12 -10.39 -5.85
C LEU A 69 1.11 -11.27 -5.09
N LYS A 70 1.70 -10.76 -4.01
CA LYS A 70 2.66 -11.52 -3.20
C LYS A 70 2.03 -12.77 -2.58
N THR A 71 0.78 -12.68 -2.12
CA THR A 71 0.07 -13.86 -1.57
C THR A 71 -0.24 -14.88 -2.64
N ILE A 72 -0.69 -14.44 -3.82
CA ILE A 72 -1.02 -15.33 -4.95
C ILE A 72 0.25 -15.99 -5.49
N GLU A 73 1.36 -15.26 -5.60
CA GLU A 73 2.64 -15.82 -6.03
C GLU A 73 3.15 -16.89 -5.06
N ALA A 74 3.03 -16.65 -3.75
CA ALA A 74 3.41 -17.64 -2.74
C ALA A 74 2.52 -18.89 -2.80
N GLU A 75 1.20 -18.72 -2.97
CA GLU A 75 0.25 -19.83 -3.13
C GLU A 75 0.54 -20.64 -4.40
N LEU A 76 0.85 -19.95 -5.51
CA LEU A 76 1.24 -20.59 -6.77
C LEU A 76 2.52 -21.42 -6.60
N GLU A 77 3.54 -20.87 -5.94
CA GLU A 77 4.78 -21.60 -5.67
C GLU A 77 4.53 -22.85 -4.80
N GLN A 78 3.71 -22.73 -3.75
CA GLN A 78 3.30 -23.86 -2.93
C GLN A 78 2.55 -24.93 -3.73
N MET A 79 1.58 -24.52 -4.56
CA MET A 79 0.84 -25.43 -5.43
C MET A 79 1.75 -26.15 -6.42
N LYS A 80 2.71 -25.42 -7.02
CA LYS A 80 3.67 -25.99 -7.97
C LYS A 80 4.60 -27.00 -7.32
N ASN A 81 5.08 -26.71 -6.10
CA ASN A 81 5.89 -27.66 -5.33
C ASN A 81 5.07 -28.91 -4.99
N THR A 82 3.83 -28.73 -4.53
CA THR A 82 2.92 -29.84 -4.22
C THR A 82 2.66 -30.69 -5.46
N GLN A 83 2.41 -30.06 -6.61
CA GLN A 83 2.24 -30.76 -7.88
C GLN A 83 3.49 -31.58 -8.25
N SER A 84 4.69 -31.01 -8.13
CA SER A 84 5.94 -31.72 -8.44
C SER A 84 6.15 -32.94 -7.53
N VAL A 85 5.84 -32.81 -6.23
CA VAL A 85 5.94 -33.92 -5.27
C VAL A 85 4.95 -35.02 -5.61
N LEU A 86 3.70 -34.65 -5.92
CA LEU A 86 2.67 -35.61 -6.32
C LEU A 86 3.02 -36.30 -7.65
N GLU A 87 3.58 -35.59 -8.62
CA GLU A 87 4.05 -36.18 -9.87
C GLU A 87 5.18 -37.19 -9.63
N GLU A 88 6.13 -36.88 -8.74
CA GLU A 88 7.18 -37.82 -8.34
C GLU A 88 6.62 -39.05 -7.61
N GLU A 89 5.63 -38.85 -6.74
CA GLU A 89 4.96 -39.94 -6.04
C GLU A 89 4.17 -40.85 -7.00
N ILE A 90 3.47 -40.28 -7.99
CA ILE A 90 2.81 -41.05 -9.05
C ILE A 90 3.82 -41.90 -9.82
N LEU A 91 4.98 -41.32 -10.18
CA LEU A 91 6.03 -42.06 -10.88
C LEU A 91 6.57 -43.23 -10.03
N LYS A 92 6.80 -43.01 -8.74
CA LYS A 92 7.22 -44.06 -7.80
C LYS A 92 6.15 -45.14 -7.67
N LEU A 93 4.89 -44.77 -7.56
CA LEU A 93 3.77 -45.72 -7.46
C LEU A 93 3.51 -46.50 -8.75
N GLN A 94 4.07 -46.09 -9.89
CA GLN A 94 3.98 -46.84 -11.13
C GLN A 94 5.14 -47.87 -11.28
N ASP A 95 6.12 -47.84 -10.38
CA ASP A 95 7.25 -48.75 -10.36
C ASP A 95 6.98 -49.96 -9.45
N ASP A 96 6.93 -51.16 -10.04
CA ASP A 96 6.70 -52.42 -9.33
C ASP A 96 7.75 -52.67 -8.22
N GLU A 97 9.01 -52.23 -8.40
CA GLU A 97 10.07 -52.38 -7.39
C GLU A 97 9.78 -51.52 -6.16
N TYR A 98 9.26 -50.30 -6.38
CA TYR A 98 8.88 -49.40 -5.30
C TYR A 98 7.64 -49.91 -4.54
N ILE A 99 6.63 -50.41 -5.25
CA ILE A 99 5.46 -51.06 -4.62
C ILE A 99 5.91 -52.26 -3.79
N GLY A 100 6.81 -53.10 -4.32
CA GLY A 100 7.34 -54.25 -3.60
C GLY A 100 8.13 -53.86 -2.34
N LYS A 101 8.89 -52.74 -2.37
CA LYS A 101 9.57 -52.22 -1.17
C LYS A 101 8.59 -51.70 -0.12
N TYR A 102 7.57 -50.95 -0.56
CA TYR A 102 6.52 -50.43 0.32
C TYR A 102 5.72 -51.56 0.98
N ALA A 103 5.36 -52.59 0.21
CA ALA A 103 4.68 -53.79 0.71
C ALA A 103 5.53 -54.57 1.74
N ARG A 104 6.83 -54.72 1.50
CA ARG A 104 7.78 -55.33 2.46
C ARG A 104 7.89 -54.52 3.76
N GLN A 105 7.95 -53.19 3.67
CA GLN A 105 8.16 -52.32 4.81
C GLN A 105 6.91 -52.13 5.67
N GLU A 106 5.78 -51.80 5.05
CA GLU A 106 4.56 -51.42 5.78
C GLU A 106 3.62 -52.60 6.07
N TYR A 107 3.67 -53.63 5.23
CA TYR A 107 2.74 -54.78 5.30
C TYR A 107 3.44 -56.10 5.55
N PHE A 108 4.78 -56.11 5.73
CA PHE A 108 5.58 -57.32 5.93
C PHE A 108 5.28 -58.41 4.89
N LEU A 109 5.02 -58.02 3.64
CA LEU A 109 4.81 -58.94 2.52
C LEU A 109 6.16 -59.35 1.94
N SER A 110 6.31 -60.60 1.50
CA SER A 110 7.54 -61.11 0.87
C SER A 110 7.20 -61.95 -0.36
N ASP A 111 8.09 -61.95 -1.36
CA ASP A 111 7.88 -62.74 -2.58
C ASP A 111 8.13 -64.24 -2.37
N ASP A 112 7.73 -65.05 -3.35
CA ASP A 112 7.92 -66.50 -3.33
C ASP A 112 9.41 -66.87 -3.17
N GLY A 113 9.75 -67.42 -1.99
CA GLY A 113 11.12 -67.84 -1.64
C GLY A 113 11.89 -66.86 -0.75
N GLU A 114 11.31 -65.71 -0.38
CA GLU A 114 11.87 -64.78 0.60
C GLU A 114 11.46 -65.18 2.05
N ILE A 115 12.30 -64.86 3.05
CA ILE A 115 12.03 -65.12 4.48
C ILE A 115 12.03 -63.79 5.24
N ILE A 116 10.95 -63.51 5.97
CA ILE A 116 10.79 -62.28 6.75
C ILE A 116 11.44 -62.46 8.14
N PHE A 117 12.29 -61.51 8.52
CA PHE A 117 12.85 -61.42 9.87
C PHE A 117 12.28 -60.20 10.59
N SER A 118 11.47 -60.44 11.62
CA SER A 118 10.95 -59.40 12.50
C SER A 118 11.97 -59.14 13.61
N ILE A 119 12.54 -57.94 13.65
CA ILE A 119 13.33 -57.49 14.80
C ILE A 119 12.31 -56.98 15.83
N PRO A 120 12.31 -57.50 17.08
CA PRO A 120 11.41 -56.99 18.11
C PRO A 120 11.71 -55.52 18.34
N ASN A 121 10.69 -54.67 18.22
CA ASN A 121 10.82 -53.25 18.49
C ASN A 121 10.67 -53.01 20.00
N GLU A 122 11.22 -51.91 20.52
CA GLU A 122 11.16 -51.55 21.96
C GLU A 122 9.71 -51.41 22.50
N GLU A 123 8.71 -51.32 21.63
CA GLU A 123 7.29 -51.32 21.99
C GLU A 123 6.73 -52.72 22.27
N ASP A 124 7.30 -53.76 21.68
CA ASP A 124 6.90 -55.16 21.88
C ASP A 124 7.46 -55.74 23.20
N GLU A 125 8.60 -55.23 23.69
CA GLU A 125 9.19 -55.63 24.97
C GLU A 125 8.36 -55.16 26.20
N LYS A 126 7.49 -54.15 26.05
CA LYS A 126 6.67 -53.62 27.16
C LYS A 126 5.36 -54.37 27.40
N ASN A 127 5.01 -55.36 26.57
CA ASN A 127 3.78 -56.12 26.67
C ASN A 127 3.99 -57.59 27.12
N VAL A 128 5.18 -57.93 27.59
CA VAL A 128 5.48 -59.24 28.18
C VAL A 128 5.67 -59.07 29.69
N ASP A 129 4.55 -59.06 30.41
CA ASP A 129 4.47 -59.22 31.88
C ASP A 129 3.58 -60.44 32.17
#